data_AF-A0A2D7ET07-F1
#
_entry.id   AF-A0A2D7ET07-F1
#
_cell.length_a   1.000
_cell.length_b   1.000
_cell.length_c   1.000
_cell.angle_alpha   90.00
_cell.angle_beta   90.00
_cell.angle_gamma   90.00
#
_symmetry.space_group_name_H-M   'P 1'
#
loop_
_entity.id
_entity.type
_entity.pdbx_description
1 polymer ?
#
loop_
_entity_poly.entity_id
_entity_poly.type
_entity_poly.pdbx_seq_one_letter_code
_entity_poly.pdbx_strand_id
1 'polypeptide(L)'
;MARSIKATRQGLKEANSLVDSLKELVWTDLKKHYNGFEEMIDSRLKESEETILDASKAKLAIVAGISVMLKDFEKAQRRFSRSNDVEELREFLTELSGRIRQLRETNLKVVDSLHAVLNHNLTSIEVVEKFASDLQRSAGTWERNGREIDEAILELCDENEPTELVDLENYVSKQGFSSLLHSTSYSSSDEDD
;
A
#
# COMPACT_ATOMS: atom_id res chain seq x y z
N MET A 1 6.38 46.33 15.03
CA MET A 1 7.72 46.15 15.64
C MET A 1 8.53 45.31 14.66
N ALA A 2 9.55 45.89 14.02
CA ALA A 2 10.32 45.21 12.97
C ALA A 2 10.94 43.91 13.50
N ARG A 3 10.81 42.82 12.74
CA ARG A 3 11.36 41.53 13.11
C ARG A 3 12.88 41.54 12.97
N SER A 4 13.61 41.18 14.03
CA SER A 4 15.08 41.14 13.94
C SER A 4 15.55 40.01 13.01
N ILE A 5 16.69 40.21 12.34
CA ILE A 5 17.35 39.16 11.55
C ILE A 5 17.56 37.87 12.36
N LYS A 6 17.82 37.99 13.68
CA LYS A 6 17.97 36.84 14.56
C LYS A 6 16.67 36.04 14.70
N ALA A 7 15.53 36.72 14.83
CA ALA A 7 14.21 36.09 14.90
C ALA A 7 13.84 35.42 13.57
N THR A 8 14.09 36.09 12.43
CA THR A 8 13.87 35.49 11.09
C THR A 8 14.73 34.24 10.88
N ARG A 9 16.01 34.27 11.26
CA ARG A 9 16.89 33.09 11.19
C ARG A 9 16.40 31.95 12.08
N GLN A 10 15.80 32.26 13.23
CA GLN A 10 15.28 31.25 14.13
C GLN A 10 14.02 30.58 13.54
N GLY A 11 13.05 31.36 13.04
CA GLY A 11 11.87 30.78 12.40
C GLY A 11 12.19 30.01 11.12
N LEU A 12 13.20 30.43 10.34
CA LEU A 12 13.69 29.63 9.20
C LEU A 12 14.25 28.27 9.64
N LYS A 13 14.90 28.18 10.81
CA LYS A 13 15.36 26.89 11.35
C LYS A 13 14.18 26.01 11.75
N GLU A 14 13.15 26.60 12.33
CA GLU A 14 11.93 25.88 12.71
C GLU A 14 11.20 25.34 11.48
N ALA A 15 11.03 26.15 10.43
CA ALA A 15 10.47 25.71 9.15
C ALA A 15 11.29 24.57 8.51
N ASN A 16 12.63 24.64 8.56
CA ASN A 16 13.48 23.53 8.09
C ASN A 16 13.29 22.26 8.93
N SER A 17 13.12 22.39 10.25
CA SER A 17 12.82 21.24 11.11
C SER A 17 11.48 20.59 10.76
N LEU A 18 10.47 21.39 10.38
CA LEU A 18 9.17 20.87 9.91
C LEU A 18 9.34 20.10 8.59
N VAL A 19 10.12 20.62 7.65
CA VAL A 19 10.45 19.94 6.39
C VAL A 19 11.12 18.58 6.64
N ASP A 20 12.12 18.54 7.53
CA ASP A 20 12.82 17.28 7.83
C ASP A 20 11.90 16.27 8.53
N SER A 21 11.04 16.74 9.44
CA SER A 21 10.01 15.91 10.08
C SER A 21 9.03 15.33 9.07
N LEU A 22 8.56 16.13 8.10
CA LEU A 22 7.67 15.67 7.04
C LEU A 22 8.35 14.61 6.17
N LYS A 23 9.61 14.80 5.77
CA LYS A 23 10.36 13.81 4.98
C LYS A 23 10.47 12.47 5.72
N GLU A 24 10.81 12.52 7.01
CA GLU A 24 10.94 11.31 7.83
C GLU A 24 9.59 10.59 7.99
N LEU A 25 8.51 11.33 8.21
CA LEU A 25 7.15 10.79 8.31
C LEU A 25 6.74 10.10 7.00
N VAL A 26 6.89 10.78 5.86
CA VAL A 26 6.57 10.24 4.53
C VAL A 26 7.35 8.96 4.29
N TRP A 27 8.65 8.97 4.55
CA TRP A 27 9.50 7.80 4.34
C TRP A 27 9.09 6.62 5.24
N THR A 28 8.84 6.88 6.51
CA THR A 28 8.44 5.86 7.49
C THR A 28 7.12 5.22 7.12
N ASP A 29 6.12 6.04 6.74
CA ASP A 29 4.81 5.56 6.29
C ASP A 29 4.92 4.75 5.00
N LEU A 30 5.64 5.24 3.99
CA LEU A 30 5.83 4.52 2.72
C LEU A 30 6.48 3.16 2.95
N LYS A 31 7.55 3.11 3.75
CA LYS A 31 8.25 1.87 4.09
C LYS A 31 7.33 0.90 4.82
N LYS A 32 6.56 1.39 5.81
CA LYS A 32 5.61 0.57 6.56
C LYS A 32 4.53 -0.01 5.67
N HIS A 33 3.90 0.82 4.83
CA HIS A 33 2.82 0.40 3.95
C HIS A 33 3.33 -0.58 2.89
N TYR A 34 4.50 -0.33 2.32
CA TYR A 34 5.12 -1.21 1.33
C TYR A 34 5.45 -2.57 1.93
N ASN A 35 6.09 -2.62 3.10
CA ASN A 35 6.39 -3.86 3.79
C ASN A 35 5.11 -4.65 4.13
N GLY A 36 4.08 -3.96 4.63
CA GLY A 36 2.80 -4.61 4.92
C GLY A 36 2.10 -5.15 3.66
N PHE A 37 2.21 -4.45 2.54
CA PHE A 37 1.72 -4.94 1.24
C PHE A 37 2.47 -6.20 0.79
N GLU A 38 3.80 -6.17 0.84
CA GLU A 38 4.66 -7.29 0.48
C GLU A 38 4.35 -8.52 1.34
N GLU A 39 4.29 -8.35 2.66
CA GLU A 39 3.95 -9.42 3.61
C GLU A 39 2.59 -10.04 3.31
N MET A 40 1.56 -9.24 3.02
CA MET A 40 0.21 -9.72 2.73
C MET A 40 0.14 -10.52 1.42
N ILE A 41 0.83 -10.07 0.36
CA ILE A 41 0.87 -10.79 -0.91
C ILE A 41 1.66 -12.10 -0.77
N ASP A 42 2.80 -12.07 -0.09
CA ASP A 42 3.65 -13.23 0.11
C ASP A 42 2.96 -14.30 0.98
N SER A 43 2.32 -13.88 2.08
CA SER A 43 1.54 -14.80 2.94
C SER A 43 0.44 -15.48 2.13
N ARG A 44 -0.33 -14.72 1.34
CA ARG A 44 -1.37 -15.28 0.46
C ARG A 44 -0.81 -16.34 -0.49
N LEU A 45 0.32 -16.06 -1.15
CA LEU A 45 0.93 -17.01 -2.07
C LEU A 45 1.41 -18.27 -1.35
N LYS A 46 2.15 -18.12 -0.24
CA LYS A 46 2.69 -19.24 0.55
C LYS A 46 1.59 -20.15 1.10
N GLU A 47 0.54 -19.57 1.67
CA GLU A 47 -0.60 -20.33 2.20
C GLU A 47 -1.36 -21.09 1.10
N SER A 48 -1.48 -20.48 -0.08
CA SER A 48 -2.08 -21.12 -1.25
C SER A 48 -1.21 -22.24 -1.79
N GLU A 49 0.11 -22.02 -1.87
CA GLU A 49 1.08 -22.95 -2.43
C GLU A 49 1.06 -24.30 -1.71
N GLU A 50 1.15 -24.30 -0.37
CA GLU A 50 1.13 -25.52 0.44
C GLU A 50 -0.15 -26.33 0.17
N THR A 51 -1.31 -25.66 0.20
CA THR A 51 -2.61 -26.31 -0.02
C THR A 51 -2.73 -26.87 -1.45
N ILE A 52 -2.24 -26.15 -2.47
CA ILE A 52 -2.27 -26.60 -3.87
C ILE A 52 -1.33 -27.80 -4.07
N LEU A 53 -0.15 -27.80 -3.46
CA LEU A 53 0.80 -28.91 -3.53
C LEU A 53 0.22 -30.17 -2.88
N ASP A 54 -0.39 -30.03 -1.71
CA ASP A 54 -0.99 -31.17 -1.02
C ASP A 54 -2.23 -31.71 -1.74
N ALA A 55 -3.08 -30.83 -2.29
CA ALA A 55 -4.17 -31.23 -3.17
C ALA A 55 -3.66 -32.00 -4.40
N SER A 56 -2.54 -31.60 -4.98
CA SER A 56 -1.93 -32.26 -6.13
C SER A 56 -1.40 -33.66 -5.76
N LYS A 57 -0.69 -33.79 -4.63
CA LYS A 57 -0.23 -35.09 -4.11
C LYS A 57 -1.42 -36.03 -3.83
N ALA A 58 -2.47 -35.52 -3.18
CA ALA A 58 -3.66 -36.30 -2.87
C ALA A 58 -4.36 -36.80 -4.15
N LYS A 59 -4.49 -35.95 -5.19
CA LYS A 59 -5.04 -36.36 -6.49
C LYS A 59 -4.19 -37.45 -7.15
N LEU A 60 -2.86 -37.35 -7.11
CA LEU A 60 -1.98 -38.40 -7.63
C LEU A 60 -2.16 -39.72 -6.87
N ALA A 61 -2.26 -39.67 -5.54
CA ALA A 61 -2.53 -40.85 -4.72
C ALA A 61 -3.89 -41.49 -5.06
N ILE A 62 -4.93 -40.70 -5.28
CA ILE A 62 -6.25 -41.17 -5.73
C ILE A 62 -6.12 -41.90 -7.09
N VAL A 63 -5.45 -41.30 -8.07
CA VAL A 63 -5.25 -41.90 -9.40
C VAL A 63 -4.48 -43.22 -9.30
N ALA A 64 -3.45 -43.28 -8.47
CA ALA A 64 -2.70 -44.51 -8.21
C ALA A 64 -3.61 -45.58 -7.56
N GLY A 65 -4.42 -45.19 -6.57
CA GLY A 65 -5.40 -46.05 -5.92
C GLY A 65 -6.42 -46.64 -6.90
N ILE A 66 -6.96 -45.83 -7.81
CA ILE A 66 -7.86 -46.26 -8.88
C ILE A 66 -7.15 -47.29 -9.79
N SER A 67 -5.91 -47.03 -10.17
CA SER A 67 -5.13 -47.92 -11.04
C SER A 67 -4.91 -49.30 -10.42
N VAL A 68 -4.69 -49.37 -9.11
CA VAL A 68 -4.60 -50.64 -8.37
C VAL A 68 -5.95 -51.35 -8.33
N MET A 69 -7.02 -50.62 -8.01
CA MET A 69 -8.38 -51.15 -7.96
C MET A 69 -8.83 -51.75 -9.30
N LEU A 70 -8.49 -51.12 -10.42
CA LEU A 70 -8.77 -51.65 -11.76
C LEU A 70 -8.04 -52.99 -12.01
N LYS A 71 -6.77 -53.09 -11.61
CA LYS A 71 -6.00 -54.35 -11.73
C LYS A 71 -6.58 -55.45 -10.85
N ASP A 72 -7.02 -55.11 -9.63
CA ASP A 72 -7.67 -56.06 -8.73
C ASP A 72 -9.01 -56.54 -9.31
N PHE A 73 -9.79 -55.62 -9.88
CA PHE A 73 -11.05 -55.92 -10.54
C PHE A 73 -10.86 -56.86 -11.74
N GLU A 74 -9.89 -56.60 -12.61
CA GLU A 74 -9.57 -57.49 -13.73
C GLU A 74 -9.20 -58.91 -13.27
N LYS A 75 -8.45 -59.03 -12.17
CA LYS A 75 -8.09 -60.34 -11.60
C LYS A 75 -9.33 -61.06 -11.05
N ALA A 76 -10.17 -60.36 -10.29
CA ALA A 76 -11.42 -60.92 -9.75
C ALA A 76 -12.35 -61.37 -10.88
N GLN A 77 -12.50 -60.55 -11.93
CA GLN A 77 -13.28 -60.91 -13.12
C GLN A 77 -12.76 -62.17 -13.81
N ARG A 78 -11.44 -62.29 -14.00
CA ARG A 78 -10.82 -63.49 -14.60
C ARG A 78 -11.02 -64.75 -13.75
N ARG A 79 -10.97 -64.63 -12.42
CA ARG A 79 -11.26 -65.75 -11.50
C ARG A 79 -12.71 -66.18 -11.62
N PHE A 80 -13.63 -65.23 -11.56
CA PHE A 80 -15.05 -65.48 -11.71
C PHE A 80 -15.40 -66.17 -13.03
N SER A 81 -14.83 -65.74 -14.17
CA SER A 81 -15.02 -66.43 -15.47
C SER A 81 -14.63 -67.91 -15.47
N ARG A 82 -13.78 -68.35 -14.53
CA ARG A 82 -13.30 -69.74 -14.42
C ARG A 82 -14.04 -70.53 -13.35
N SER A 83 -14.30 -69.93 -12.19
CA SER A 83 -14.94 -70.61 -11.05
C SER A 83 -16.46 -70.53 -11.09
N ASN A 84 -17.01 -69.48 -11.71
CA ASN A 84 -18.41 -69.09 -11.63
C ASN A 84 -18.91 -68.89 -10.18
N ASP A 85 -17.99 -68.58 -9.25
CA ASP A 85 -18.29 -68.34 -7.84
C ASP A 85 -18.86 -66.93 -7.65
N VAL A 86 -20.19 -66.87 -7.57
CA VAL A 86 -20.94 -65.61 -7.45
C VAL A 86 -20.71 -64.95 -6.09
N GLU A 87 -20.47 -65.74 -5.04
CA GLU A 87 -20.35 -65.19 -3.69
C GLU A 87 -18.98 -64.52 -3.50
N GLU A 88 -17.90 -65.15 -3.98
CA GLU A 88 -16.56 -64.53 -4.00
C GLU A 88 -16.57 -63.20 -4.78
N LEU A 89 -17.23 -63.17 -5.95
CA LEU A 89 -17.35 -61.94 -6.73
C LEU A 89 -18.17 -60.86 -5.99
N ARG A 90 -19.26 -61.25 -5.32
CA ARG A 90 -20.11 -60.33 -4.55
C ARG A 90 -19.34 -59.70 -3.39
N GLU A 91 -18.58 -60.49 -2.64
CA GLU A 91 -17.73 -60.01 -1.55
C GLU A 91 -16.70 -59.01 -2.07
N PHE A 92 -15.99 -59.36 -3.13
CA PHE A 92 -15.00 -58.47 -3.77
C PHE A 92 -15.62 -57.15 -4.25
N LEU A 93 -16.77 -57.19 -4.92
CA LEU A 93 -17.46 -55.98 -5.39
C LEU A 93 -17.91 -55.09 -4.24
N THR A 94 -18.34 -55.69 -3.13
CA THR A 94 -18.71 -54.96 -1.91
C THR A 94 -17.50 -54.24 -1.33
N GLU A 95 -16.36 -54.91 -1.19
CA GLU A 95 -15.11 -54.31 -0.74
C GLU A 95 -14.64 -53.18 -1.66
N LEU A 96 -14.64 -53.43 -2.98
CA LEU A 96 -14.26 -52.45 -3.99
C LEU A 96 -15.14 -51.20 -3.92
N SER A 97 -16.45 -51.36 -3.72
CA SER A 97 -17.38 -50.23 -3.55
C SER A 97 -17.05 -49.38 -2.33
N GLY A 98 -16.64 -50.00 -1.22
CA GLY A 98 -16.18 -49.32 -0.01
C GLY A 98 -14.91 -48.51 -0.26
N ARG A 99 -13.93 -49.10 -0.97
CA ARG A 99 -12.70 -48.42 -1.37
C ARG A 99 -12.96 -47.23 -2.31
N ILE A 100 -13.86 -47.36 -3.28
CA ILE A 100 -14.29 -46.26 -4.16
C ILE A 100 -14.92 -45.12 -3.35
N ARG A 101 -15.76 -45.45 -2.36
CA ARG A 101 -16.37 -44.45 -1.49
C ARG A 101 -15.32 -43.66 -0.70
N GLN A 102 -14.32 -44.33 -0.13
CA GLN A 102 -13.21 -43.66 0.57
C GLN A 102 -12.42 -42.72 -0.34
N LEU A 103 -12.15 -43.12 -1.59
CA LEU A 103 -11.50 -42.24 -2.57
C LEU A 103 -12.36 -41.02 -2.89
N ARG A 104 -13.68 -41.18 -3.01
CA ARG A 104 -14.61 -40.06 -3.22
C ARG A 104 -14.60 -39.10 -2.04
N GLU A 105 -14.68 -39.61 -0.81
CA GLU A 105 -14.62 -38.80 0.41
C GLU A 105 -13.29 -38.04 0.51
N THR A 106 -12.18 -38.66 0.14
CA THR A 106 -10.87 -38.01 0.07
C THR A 106 -10.85 -36.91 -0.99
N ASN A 107 -11.41 -37.17 -2.18
CA ASN A 107 -11.49 -36.17 -3.24
C ASN A 107 -12.35 -34.97 -2.85
N LEU A 108 -13.46 -35.18 -2.12
CA LEU A 108 -14.29 -34.08 -1.62
C LEU A 108 -13.50 -33.18 -0.68
N LYS A 109 -12.72 -33.74 0.26
CA LYS A 109 -11.84 -32.95 1.13
C LYS A 109 -10.83 -32.11 0.34
N VAL A 110 -10.24 -32.69 -0.71
CA VAL A 110 -9.32 -31.97 -1.59
C VAL A 110 -10.02 -30.80 -2.29
N VAL A 111 -11.25 -31.01 -2.78
CA VAL A 111 -12.05 -29.97 -3.42
C VAL A 111 -12.38 -28.85 -2.42
N ASP A 112 -12.79 -29.21 -1.20
CA ASP A 112 -13.10 -28.24 -0.15
C ASP A 112 -11.86 -27.39 0.21
N SER A 113 -10.69 -28.02 0.35
CA SER A 113 -9.42 -27.29 0.60
C SER A 113 -9.07 -26.33 -0.53
N LEU A 114 -9.24 -26.73 -1.79
CA LEU A 114 -9.01 -25.83 -2.94
C LEU A 114 -10.03 -24.69 -3.00
N HIS A 115 -11.29 -24.93 -2.61
CA HIS A 115 -12.28 -23.88 -2.49
C HIS A 115 -11.92 -22.86 -1.42
N ALA A 116 -11.35 -23.29 -0.29
CA ALA A 116 -10.89 -22.37 0.75
C ALA A 116 -9.76 -21.45 0.26
N VAL A 117 -8.86 -21.95 -0.60
CA VAL A 117 -7.81 -21.13 -1.24
C VAL A 117 -8.41 -20.08 -2.18
N LEU A 118 -9.40 -20.47 -2.98
CA LEU A 118 -10.06 -19.56 -3.92
C LEU A 118 -10.86 -18.46 -3.19
N ASN A 119 -11.50 -18.80 -2.09
CA ASN A 119 -12.41 -17.93 -1.33
C ASN A 119 -11.75 -17.34 -0.07
N HIS A 120 -10.45 -17.09 -0.11
CA HIS A 120 -9.71 -16.57 1.03
C HIS A 120 -10.14 -15.14 1.42
N ASN A 121 -9.92 -14.75 2.68
CA ASN A 121 -10.41 -13.51 3.29
C ASN A 121 -10.03 -12.22 2.55
N LEU A 122 -8.88 -12.21 1.86
CA LEU A 122 -8.45 -11.09 1.02
C LEU A 122 -7.84 -11.63 -0.27
N THR A 123 -8.47 -11.33 -1.38
CA THR A 123 -7.93 -11.46 -2.74
C THR A 123 -6.74 -10.54 -2.95
N SER A 124 -5.87 -10.86 -3.92
CA SER A 124 -4.76 -9.99 -4.28
C SER A 124 -5.21 -8.58 -4.68
N ILE A 125 -6.42 -8.46 -5.24
CA ILE A 125 -7.04 -7.17 -5.58
C ILE A 125 -7.32 -6.39 -4.30
N GLU A 126 -7.98 -7.00 -3.32
CA GLU A 126 -8.30 -6.35 -2.04
C GLU A 126 -7.03 -5.95 -1.25
N VAL A 127 -5.93 -6.71 -1.39
CA VAL A 127 -4.63 -6.33 -0.82
C VAL A 127 -4.08 -5.04 -1.46
N VAL A 128 -4.17 -4.93 -2.80
CA VAL A 128 -3.78 -3.71 -3.53
C VAL A 128 -4.67 -2.53 -3.16
N GLU A 129 -5.99 -2.74 -3.07
CA GLU A 129 -6.95 -1.72 -2.68
C GLU A 129 -6.69 -1.20 -1.26
N LYS A 130 -6.39 -2.12 -0.33
CA LYS A 130 -6.01 -1.75 1.03
C LYS A 130 -4.74 -0.92 1.04
N PHE A 131 -3.70 -1.31 0.30
CA PHE A 131 -2.45 -0.55 0.19
C PHE A 131 -2.70 0.86 -0.36
N ALA A 132 -3.49 1.00 -1.43
CA ALA A 132 -3.86 2.29 -1.98
C ALA A 132 -4.64 3.16 -0.98
N SER A 133 -5.59 2.55 -0.24
CA SER A 133 -6.33 3.24 0.82
C SER A 133 -5.43 3.72 1.95
N ASP A 134 -4.45 2.90 2.36
CA ASP A 134 -3.49 3.24 3.42
C ASP A 134 -2.58 4.40 2.98
N LEU A 135 -2.10 4.40 1.73
CA LEU A 135 -1.37 5.53 1.14
C LEU A 135 -2.22 6.80 1.09
N GLN A 136 -3.46 6.71 0.63
CA GLN A 136 -4.37 7.86 0.55
C GLN A 136 -4.62 8.47 1.93
N ARG A 137 -4.74 7.65 2.97
CA ARG A 137 -4.89 8.12 4.35
C ARG A 137 -3.64 8.85 4.85
N SER A 138 -2.46 8.26 4.64
CA SER A 138 -1.18 8.91 5.00
C SER A 138 -0.97 10.23 4.24
N ALA A 139 -1.33 10.28 2.95
CA ALA A 139 -1.24 11.49 2.14
C ALA A 139 -2.01 12.67 2.75
N GLY A 140 -3.18 12.43 3.34
CA GLY A 140 -3.92 13.48 4.07
C GLY A 140 -3.19 14.02 5.29
N THR A 141 -2.41 13.19 5.99
CA THR A 141 -1.57 13.64 7.10
C THR A 141 -0.35 14.42 6.60
N TRP A 142 0.31 13.93 5.54
CA TRP A 142 1.47 14.60 4.95
C TRP A 142 1.09 15.99 4.40
N GLU A 143 -0.07 16.09 3.78
CA GLU A 143 -0.60 17.35 3.25
C GLU A 143 -0.84 18.38 4.36
N ARG A 144 -1.43 17.98 5.50
CA ARG A 144 -1.57 18.85 6.68
C ARG A 144 -0.21 19.38 7.17
N ASN A 145 0.79 18.50 7.30
CA ASN A 145 2.14 18.90 7.71
C ASN A 145 2.80 19.82 6.66
N GLY A 146 2.50 19.61 5.37
CA GLY A 146 2.91 20.52 4.29
C GLY A 146 2.34 21.93 4.48
N ARG A 147 1.06 22.05 4.85
CA ARG A 147 0.45 23.36 5.14
C ARG A 147 1.09 24.05 6.32
N GLU A 148 1.49 23.32 7.37
CA GLU A 148 2.20 23.91 8.52
C GLU A 148 3.54 24.53 8.10
N ILE A 149 4.23 23.94 7.11
CA ILE A 149 5.45 24.53 6.53
C ILE A 149 5.12 25.83 5.78
N ASP A 150 4.07 25.81 4.95
CA ASP A 150 3.63 27.00 4.21
C ASP A 150 3.21 28.13 5.16
N GLU A 151 2.51 27.81 6.25
CA GLU A 151 2.14 28.75 7.31
C GLU A 151 3.38 29.34 8.00
N ALA A 152 4.36 28.51 8.35
CA ALA A 152 5.61 28.99 8.95
C ALA A 152 6.40 29.91 8.01
N ILE A 153 6.39 29.63 6.70
CA ILE A 153 7.00 30.50 5.68
C ILE A 153 6.23 31.81 5.56
N LEU A 154 4.91 31.75 5.46
CA LEU A 154 4.03 32.92 5.36
C LEU A 154 4.21 33.83 6.57
N GLU A 155 4.28 33.26 7.77
CA GLU A 155 4.53 34.02 8.98
C GLU A 155 5.85 34.78 8.90
N LEU A 156 6.89 34.25 8.24
CA LEU A 156 8.19 34.91 8.08
C LEU A 156 8.21 36.03 7.05
N CYS A 157 7.27 36.05 6.12
CA CYS A 157 7.10 37.12 5.14
C CYS A 157 6.47 38.33 5.81
N ASP A 158 7.25 39.40 6.00
CA ASP A 158 6.73 40.72 6.41
C ASP A 158 6.65 41.60 5.15
N GLU A 159 5.45 41.78 4.63
CA GLU A 159 5.19 42.64 3.46
C GLU A 159 4.94 44.10 3.85
N ASN A 160 4.90 44.41 5.16
CA ASN A 160 4.59 45.75 5.63
C ASN A 160 5.82 46.67 5.53
N GLU A 161 5.59 47.91 5.12
CA GLU A 161 6.60 48.95 5.15
C GLU A 161 7.03 49.22 6.61
N PRO A 162 8.34 49.42 6.89
CA PRO A 162 8.80 49.81 8.20
C PRO A 162 8.11 51.10 8.65
N THR A 163 7.42 51.09 9.78
CA THR A 163 6.70 52.28 10.30
C THR A 163 7.66 53.44 10.56
N GLU A 164 8.91 53.12 10.88
CA GLU A 164 10.01 54.08 11.06
C GLU A 164 10.33 54.86 9.77
N LEU A 165 10.09 54.26 8.58
CA LEU A 165 10.24 54.95 7.31
C LEU A 165 9.14 56.00 7.13
N VAL A 166 7.89 55.61 7.37
CA VAL A 166 6.73 56.52 7.37
C VAL A 166 6.89 57.64 8.40
N ASP A 167 7.40 57.33 9.59
CA ASP A 167 7.68 58.32 10.64
C ASP A 167 8.77 59.30 10.22
N LEU A 168 9.82 58.81 9.54
CA LEU A 168 10.90 59.65 9.00
C LEU A 168 10.38 60.59 7.90
N GLU A 169 9.58 60.08 6.96
CA GLU A 169 8.95 60.90 5.91
C GLU A 169 8.05 62.00 6.50
N ASN A 170 7.24 61.63 7.49
CA ASN A 170 6.39 62.56 8.22
C ASN A 170 7.20 63.60 9.00
N TYR A 171 8.33 63.20 9.60
CA TYR A 171 9.22 64.11 10.30
C TYR A 171 9.87 65.13 9.35
N VAL A 172 10.44 64.66 8.24
CA VAL A 172 11.02 65.52 7.19
C VAL A 172 9.99 66.52 6.68
N SER A 173 8.75 66.07 6.48
CA SER A 173 7.66 66.93 6.01
C SER A 173 7.25 67.98 7.04
N LYS A 174 7.12 67.61 8.32
CA LYS A 174 6.78 68.54 9.41
C LYS A 174 7.84 69.61 9.65
N GLN A 175 9.11 69.33 9.36
CA GLN A 175 10.19 70.31 9.47
C GLN A 175 10.25 71.30 8.27
N GLY A 176 9.35 71.17 7.29
CA GLY A 176 9.28 72.07 6.13
C GLY A 176 10.33 71.78 5.06
N PHE A 177 11.07 70.67 5.17
CA PHE A 177 12.06 70.28 4.16
C PHE A 177 11.44 69.70 2.88
N SER A 178 10.13 69.45 2.84
CA SER A 178 9.43 68.96 1.64
C SER A 178 9.61 69.86 0.42
N SER A 179 9.74 71.18 0.61
CA SER A 179 9.96 72.12 -0.49
C SER A 179 11.35 72.02 -1.11
N LEU A 180 12.34 71.49 -0.38
CA LEU A 180 13.69 71.25 -0.89
C LEU A 180 13.81 69.92 -1.65
N LEU A 181 12.84 69.02 -1.50
CA LEU A 181 12.81 67.72 -2.19
C LEU A 181 12.26 67.80 -3.62
N HIS A 182 11.68 68.94 -4.02
CA HIS A 182 11.11 69.15 -5.36
C HIS A 182 12.15 69.40 -6.46
N SER A 183 13.46 69.44 -6.15
CA SER A 183 14.50 69.86 -7.10
C SER A 183 15.22 68.73 -7.86
N THR A 184 14.74 67.48 -7.81
CA THR A 184 15.44 66.34 -8.47
C THR A 184 14.65 65.65 -9.57
N SER A 185 13.49 66.19 -9.99
CA SER A 185 12.70 65.62 -11.10
C SER A 185 12.80 66.39 -12.43
N TYR A 186 13.66 67.41 -12.52
CA TYR A 186 13.91 68.11 -13.78
C TYR A 186 15.40 68.34 -13.96
N SER A 187 16.05 67.48 -14.76
CA SER A 187 17.10 67.86 -15.73
C SER A 187 17.85 66.62 -16.23
N SER A 188 17.21 65.83 -17.09
CA SER A 188 17.92 65.01 -18.09
C SER A 188 16.93 64.60 -19.20
N SER A 189 16.75 65.52 -20.15
CA SER A 189 16.22 65.33 -21.52
C SER A 189 16.12 66.76 -22.06
N ASP A 190 17.20 67.22 -22.70
CA ASP A 190 17.39 67.24 -24.16
C ASP A 190 17.04 68.62 -24.67
N GLU A 191 18.03 69.30 -25.25
CA GLU A 191 17.95 69.98 -26.55
C GLU A 191 19.20 70.86 -26.67
N ASP A 192 20.10 70.47 -27.56
CA ASP A 192 20.84 71.42 -28.39
C ASP A 192 21.19 70.69 -29.70
N ASP A 193 20.73 71.30 -30.79
CA ASP A 193 20.86 70.92 -32.21
C ASP A 193 22.32 70.72 -32.70
#